data_AF-A0A3N7C9C0-F1
#
_entry.id   AF-A0A3N7C9C0-F1
#
_cell.length_a   1.000
_cell.length_b   1.000
_cell.length_c   1.000
_cell.angle_alpha   90.00
_cell.angle_beta   90.00
_cell.angle_gamma   90.00
#
_symmetry.space_group_name_H-M   'P 1'
#
loop_
_entity.id
_entity.type
_entity.pdbx_description
1 polymer ?
#
loop_
_entity_poly.entity_id
_entity_poly.type
_entity_poly.pdbx_seq_one_letter_code
_entity_poly.pdbx_strand_id
1 'polypeptide(L)'
;MTAVKGIGCVVLVVAVALGVFNGVVVAVSTYFGPFYESDAEQSRNFGLWLVGNGVVVVGAVVGGTVWYYRWLKRARGVAGE
;
A
#
# COMPACT_ATOMS: atom_id res chain seq x y z
N MET A 1 1.80 7.96 -23.42
CA MET A 1 0.62 8.21 -22.56
C MET A 1 0.16 7.00 -21.75
N THR A 2 0.24 5.76 -22.27
CA THR A 2 -0.14 4.53 -21.54
C THR A 2 0.74 4.27 -20.32
N ALA A 3 2.07 4.43 -20.42
CA ALA A 3 2.97 4.26 -19.28
C ALA A 3 2.70 5.27 -18.14
N VAL A 4 2.47 6.55 -18.48
CA VAL A 4 2.12 7.59 -17.50
C VAL A 4 0.79 7.29 -16.80
N LYS A 5 -0.22 6.81 -17.54
CA LYS A 5 -1.49 6.35 -16.96
C LYS A 5 -1.32 5.12 -16.03
N GLY A 6 -0.44 4.19 -16.42
CA GLY A 6 -0.10 3.02 -15.60
C GLY A 6 0.61 3.39 -14.30
N ILE A 7 1.63 4.25 -14.38
CA ILE A 7 2.36 4.75 -13.20
C ILE A 7 1.40 5.50 -12.27
N GLY A 8 0.56 6.39 -12.81
CA GLY A 8 -0.45 7.10 -12.02
C GLY A 8 -1.41 6.16 -11.29
N CYS A 9 -1.83 5.07 -11.94
CA CYS A 9 -2.68 4.05 -11.31
C CYS A 9 -1.96 3.36 -10.15
N VAL A 10 -0.71 2.94 -10.32
CA VAL A 10 0.09 2.29 -9.26
C VAL A 10 0.32 3.26 -8.09
N VAL A 11 0.67 4.52 -8.38
CA VAL A 11 0.84 5.56 -7.35
C VAL A 11 -0.44 5.77 -6.55
N LEU A 12 -1.59 5.82 -7.22
CA LEU A 12 -2.88 5.99 -6.55
C LEU A 12 -3.23 4.77 -5.66
N VAL A 13 -2.96 3.56 -6.13
CA VAL A 13 -3.12 2.33 -5.34
C VAL A 13 -2.23 2.36 -4.10
N VAL A 14 -0.96 2.76 -4.22
CA VAL A 14 -0.04 2.90 -3.09
C VAL A 14 -0.54 3.95 -2.10
N ALA A 15 -0.99 5.11 -2.59
CA ALA A 15 -1.50 6.18 -1.73
C ALA A 15 -2.75 5.73 -0.93
N VAL A 16 -3.68 5.03 -1.58
CA VAL A 16 -4.87 4.47 -0.90
C VAL A 16 -4.46 3.41 0.11
N ALA A 17 -3.57 2.49 -0.24
CA ALA A 17 -3.12 1.42 0.65
C ALA A 17 -2.43 1.98 1.90
N LEU A 18 -1.56 2.97 1.73
CA LEU A 18 -0.92 3.68 2.84
C LEU A 18 -1.93 4.41 3.72
N GLY A 19 -2.90 5.10 3.12
CA GLY A 19 -3.95 5.79 3.85
C GLY A 19 -4.79 4.84 4.70
N VAL A 20 -5.19 3.70 4.13
CA VAL A 20 -5.95 2.66 4.85
C VAL A 20 -5.12 2.07 5.99
N PHE A 21 -3.88 1.66 5.72
CA PHE A 21 -3.01 1.07 6.75
C PHE A 21 -2.80 2.04 7.92
N ASN A 22 -2.42 3.29 7.63
CA ASN A 22 -2.19 4.29 8.67
C ASN A 22 -3.49 4.67 9.39
N GLY A 23 -4.63 4.73 8.69
CA GLY A 23 -5.94 4.93 9.30
C GLY A 23 -6.29 3.82 10.30
N VAL A 24 -6.02 2.56 9.96
CA VAL A 24 -6.19 1.42 10.88
C VAL A 24 -5.25 1.55 12.08
N VAL A 25 -3.97 1.85 11.86
CA VAL A 25 -3.01 2.04 12.96
C VAL A 25 -3.50 3.11 13.94
N VAL A 26 -3.97 4.26 13.44
CA VAL A 26 -4.55 5.33 14.26
C VAL A 26 -5.77 4.84 15.03
N ALA A 27 -6.73 4.19 14.35
CA ALA A 27 -7.95 3.68 15.00
C ALA A 27 -7.65 2.67 16.12
N VAL A 28 -6.72 1.76 15.89
CA VAL A 28 -6.30 0.77 16.91
C VAL A 28 -5.62 1.48 18.07
N SER A 29 -4.76 2.49 17.80
CA SER A 29 -4.12 3.30 18.84
C SER A 29 -5.13 4.06 19.70
N THR A 30 -6.21 4.58 19.10
CA THR A 30 -7.27 5.26 19.85
C THR A 30 -8.09 4.31 20.71
N TYR A 31 -8.23 3.04 20.32
CA TYR A 31 -9.06 2.07 21.03
C TYR A 31 -8.31 1.36 22.17
N PHE A 32 -7.07 0.96 21.94
CA PHE A 32 -6.27 0.20 22.92
C PHE A 32 -5.36 1.08 23.80
N GLY A 33 -5.32 2.39 23.55
CA GLY A 33 -4.39 3.31 24.20
C GLY A 33 -3.13 3.54 23.36
N PRO A 34 -2.36 4.60 23.67
CA PRO A 34 -1.18 4.96 22.90
C PRO A 34 -0.16 3.82 22.95
N PHE A 35 0.26 3.34 21.78
CA PHE A 35 1.32 2.32 21.65
C PHE A 35 2.70 2.77 22.17
N TYR A 36 2.84 3.95 22.76
CA TYR A 36 4.12 4.58 23.07
C TYR A 36 4.13 5.00 24.55
N GLU A 37 4.28 4.03 25.45
CA GLU A 37 4.24 4.28 26.89
C GLU A 37 5.63 4.14 27.57
N SER A 38 6.59 3.45 26.94
CA SER A 38 8.00 3.44 27.35
C SER A 38 8.96 3.46 26.15
N ASP A 39 10.18 3.97 26.32
CA ASP A 39 11.17 4.12 25.23
C ASP A 39 11.50 2.80 24.50
N ALA A 40 11.57 1.69 25.25
CA ALA A 40 11.85 0.37 24.69
C ALA A 40 10.67 -0.15 23.85
N GLU A 41 9.43 0.13 24.26
CA GLU A 41 8.23 -0.23 23.51
C GLU A 41 7.99 0.70 22.33
N GLN A 42 8.40 1.96 22.47
CA GLN A 42 8.33 2.95 21.40
C GLN A 42 9.23 2.59 20.21
N SER A 43 10.48 2.17 20.46
CA SER A 43 11.38 1.73 19.39
C SER A 43 10.84 0.49 18.66
N ARG A 44 10.30 -0.49 19.42
CA ARG A 44 9.70 -1.71 18.87
C ARG A 44 8.45 -1.42 18.03
N ASN A 45 7.55 -0.59 18.54
CA ASN A 45 6.29 -0.26 17.87
C ASN A 45 6.52 0.64 16.66
N PHE A 46 7.51 1.55 16.72
CA PHE A 46 7.97 2.30 15.55
C PHE A 46 8.57 1.37 14.48
N GLY A 47 9.39 0.40 14.89
CA GLY A 47 9.94 -0.62 13.98
C GLY A 47 8.84 -1.42 13.27
N LEU A 48 7.82 -1.86 14.01
CA LEU A 48 6.66 -2.58 13.45
C LEU A 48 5.84 -1.69 12.49
N TRP A 49 5.60 -0.43 12.85
CA TRP A 49 4.91 0.52 11.98
C TRP A 49 5.70 0.76 10.68
N LEU A 50 7.02 0.92 10.77
CA LEU A 50 7.89 1.15 9.62
C LEU A 50 7.95 -0.07 8.69
N VAL A 51 8.12 -1.26 9.25
CA VAL A 51 8.09 -2.53 8.50
C VAL A 51 6.72 -2.72 7.85
N GLY A 52 5.63 -2.43 8.57
CA GLY A 52 4.27 -2.48 8.04
C GLY A 52 4.09 -1.58 6.82
N ASN A 53 4.53 -0.31 6.89
CA ASN A 53 4.50 0.59 5.74
C ASN A 53 5.34 0.05 4.57
N GLY A 54 6.53 -0.49 4.83
CA GLY A 54 7.37 -1.11 3.80
C GLY A 54 6.67 -2.27 3.09
N VAL A 55 6.06 -3.18 3.85
CA VAL A 55 5.29 -4.32 3.30
C VAL A 55 4.10 -3.83 2.47
N VAL A 56 3.36 -2.84 2.96
CA VAL A 56 2.21 -2.26 2.24
C VAL A 56 2.65 -1.64 0.91
N VAL A 57 3.72 -0.86 0.90
CA VAL A 57 4.26 -0.26 -0.34
C VAL A 57 4.68 -1.33 -1.33
N VAL A 58 5.48 -2.31 -0.90
CA VAL A 58 5.94 -3.39 -1.78
C VAL A 58 4.75 -4.19 -2.34
N GLY A 59 3.80 -4.56 -1.49
CA GLY A 59 2.59 -5.29 -1.89
C GLY A 59 1.73 -4.50 -2.88
N ALA A 60 1.50 -3.20 -2.63
CA ALA A 60 0.73 -2.33 -3.49
C ALA A 60 1.40 -2.08 -4.85
N VAL A 61 2.72 -1.90 -4.88
CA VAL A 61 3.47 -1.73 -6.13
C VAL A 61 3.44 -3.02 -6.95
N VAL A 62 3.75 -4.16 -6.34
CA VAL A 62 3.76 -5.46 -7.05
C VAL A 62 2.35 -5.80 -7.52
N GLY A 63 1.36 -5.71 -6.63
CA GLY A 63 -0.05 -5.99 -6.94
C GLY A 63 -0.61 -5.07 -8.01
N GLY A 64 -0.40 -3.76 -7.88
CA GLY A 64 -0.82 -2.75 -8.86
C GLY A 64 -0.17 -2.96 -10.23
N THR A 65 1.12 -3.28 -10.25
CA THR A 65 1.87 -3.55 -11.50
C THR A 65 1.37 -4.82 -12.18
N VAL A 66 1.22 -5.93 -11.43
CA VAL A 66 0.70 -7.19 -11.96
C VAL A 66 -0.73 -7.02 -12.47
N TRP A 67 -1.59 -6.33 -11.70
CA TRP A 67 -2.96 -6.04 -12.10
C TRP A 67 -3.01 -5.24 -13.41
N TYR A 68 -2.22 -4.17 -13.49
CA TYR A 68 -2.13 -3.34 -14.70
C TYR A 68 -1.64 -4.14 -15.91
N TYR A 69 -0.62 -4.98 -15.72
CA TYR A 69 -0.11 -5.84 -16.79
C TYR A 69 -1.15 -6.86 -17.27
N ARG A 70 -1.90 -7.48 -16.34
CA ARG A 70 -3.01 -8.40 -16.68
C ARG A 70 -4.14 -7.67 -17.41
N TRP A 71 -4.47 -6.46 -16.99
CA TRP A 71 -5.49 -5.64 -17.66
C TRP A 71 -5.07 -5.29 -19.09
N LEU A 72 -3.83 -4.87 -19.30
CA LEU A 72 -3.27 -4.63 -20.64
C LEU A 72 -3.28 -5.89 -21.51
N LYS A 73 -2.92 -7.06 -20.95
CA LYS A 73 -2.93 -8.33 -21.69
C LYS A 73 -4.34 -8.73 -22.12
N ARG A 74 -5.35 -8.53 -21.25
CA ARG A 74 -6.77 -8.76 -21.61
C ARG A 74 -7.27 -7.76 -22.64
N ALA A 75 -6.96 -6.47 -22.49
CA ALA A 75 -7.35 -5.44 -23.44
C ALA A 75 -6.76 -5.67 -24.84
N ARG A 76 -5.53 -6.21 -24.93
CA ARG A 76 -4.93 -6.61 -26.22
C ARG A 76 -5.47 -7.92 -26.78
N GLY A 77 -5.88 -8.86 -25.92
CA GLY A 77 -6.55 -10.10 -26.35
C GLY A 77 -7.93 -9.85 -26.95
N VAL A 78 -8.69 -8.89 -26.41
CA VAL A 78 -10.02 -8.48 -26.91
C VAL A 78 -9.95 -7.66 -28.21
N ALA A 79 -8.81 -7.04 -28.51
CA ALA A 79 -8.62 -6.26 -29.74
C ALA A 79 -8.13 -7.11 -30.95
N GLY A 80 -7.92 -8.41 -30.76
CA GLY A 80 -7.45 -9.34 -31.79
C GLY A 80 -8.51 -10.32 -32.31
N GLU A 81 -9.78 -10.16 -31.89
CA GLU A 81 -10.96 -10.90 -32.39
C GLU A 81 -11.82 -10.01 -33.30
#